data_AF-A0A7J5EUA7-F1
#
_entry.id   AF-A0A7J5EUA7-F1
#
_cell.length_a   1.000
_cell.length_b   1.000
_cell.length_c   1.000
_cell.angle_alpha   90.00
_cell.angle_beta   90.00
_cell.angle_gamma   90.00
#
_symmetry.space_group_name_H-M   'P 1'
#
loop_
_entity.id
_entity.type
_entity.pdbx_description
1 polymer ?
#
loop_
_entity_poly.entity_id
_entity_poly.type
_entity_poly.pdbx_seq_one_letter_code
_entity_poly.pdbx_strand_id
1 'polypeptide(L)'
;MRRRDVMLGVPAVLWAVACGGGDSEPDANFQTSFQVESETNTSGHRHTMTVVCADIGGSDVRYTTSESADHVHMVTVTAAELTMLGGGATVTKTITDQGHTHTWILMKPSTAC
;
A
#
# COMPACT_ATOMS: atom_id res chain seq x y z
N MET A 1 -41.89 -48.86 8.92
CA MET A 1 -41.27 -47.76 8.13
C MET A 1 -40.15 -48.36 7.28
N ARG A 2 -40.01 -47.88 6.04
CA ARG A 2 -39.39 -48.53 4.87
C ARG A 2 -37.84 -48.60 4.97
N ARG A 3 -37.28 -49.74 4.55
CA ARG A 3 -35.86 -49.92 4.18
C ARG A 3 -35.55 -49.20 2.86
N ARG A 4 -34.30 -48.74 2.68
CA ARG A 4 -33.51 -48.85 1.43
C ARG A 4 -32.11 -48.26 1.59
N ASP A 5 -31.12 -49.14 1.69
CA ASP A 5 -29.72 -48.91 1.32
C ASP A 5 -29.61 -48.58 -0.16
N VAL A 6 -28.77 -47.61 -0.53
CA VAL A 6 -28.20 -47.47 -1.88
C VAL A 6 -26.79 -46.86 -1.76
N MET A 7 -25.76 -47.70 -1.96
CA MET A 7 -24.42 -47.29 -2.40
C MET A 7 -24.44 -47.04 -3.91
N LEU A 8 -23.98 -45.87 -4.34
CA LEU A 8 -23.51 -45.50 -5.69
C LEU A 8 -22.53 -44.34 -5.45
N GLY A 9 -21.31 -44.24 -5.96
CA GLY A 9 -20.65 -44.82 -7.13
C GLY A 9 -19.68 -43.72 -7.59
N VAL A 10 -18.38 -43.98 -7.52
CA VAL A 10 -17.29 -43.04 -7.84
C VAL A 10 -17.28 -42.69 -9.34
N PRO A 11 -16.95 -41.45 -9.72
CA PRO A 11 -16.18 -41.22 -10.93
C PRO A 11 -14.81 -40.62 -10.55
N ALA A 12 -13.77 -41.41 -10.77
CA ALA A 12 -12.40 -40.94 -10.82
C ALA A 12 -12.25 -40.17 -12.14
N VAL A 13 -12.21 -38.85 -12.07
CA VAL A 13 -11.85 -38.02 -13.23
C VAL A 13 -10.36 -37.74 -13.15
N LEU A 14 -9.59 -38.54 -13.88
CA LEU A 14 -8.20 -38.26 -14.22
C LEU A 14 -8.19 -37.07 -15.18
N TRP A 15 -7.81 -35.89 -14.68
CA TRP A 15 -7.34 -34.80 -15.52
C TRP A 15 -5.82 -34.87 -15.61
N ALA A 16 -5.33 -35.46 -16.69
CA ALA A 16 -3.98 -35.16 -17.16
C ALA A 16 -4.02 -33.75 -17.78
N VAL A 17 -3.48 -32.76 -17.07
CA VAL A 17 -3.19 -31.44 -17.66
C VAL A 17 -1.69 -31.31 -17.81
N ALA A 18 -1.31 -31.21 -19.07
CA ALA A 18 0.01 -30.93 -19.59
C ALA A 18 0.40 -29.45 -19.41
N CYS A 19 1.71 -29.19 -19.50
CA CYS A 19 2.37 -27.87 -19.63
C CYS A 19 2.15 -26.93 -18.43
N GLY A 20 3.17 -26.62 -17.62
CA GLY A 20 4.42 -26.02 -18.11
C GLY A 20 4.21 -24.54 -18.46
N GLY A 21 3.53 -23.79 -17.59
CA GLY A 21 3.50 -22.33 -17.59
C GLY A 21 4.16 -21.85 -16.30
N GLY A 22 5.28 -21.14 -16.43
CA GLY A 22 5.89 -20.44 -15.29
C GLY A 22 5.06 -19.22 -14.99
N ASP A 23 3.94 -19.43 -14.31
CA ASP A 23 3.11 -18.36 -13.79
C ASP A 23 3.91 -17.79 -12.61
N SER A 24 4.65 -16.70 -12.85
CA SER A 24 5.17 -15.90 -11.75
C SER A 24 3.95 -15.30 -11.07
N GLU A 25 3.39 -16.05 -10.12
CA GLU A 25 2.37 -15.54 -9.21
C GLU A 25 2.88 -14.19 -8.68
N PRO A 26 2.08 -13.12 -8.72
CA PRO A 26 2.48 -11.85 -8.13
C PRO A 26 2.84 -12.12 -6.67
N ASP A 27 3.97 -11.56 -6.23
CA ASP A 27 4.38 -11.67 -4.83
C ASP A 27 3.16 -11.29 -3.97
N ALA A 28 2.69 -12.24 -3.15
CA ALA A 28 1.53 -12.03 -2.30
C ALA A 28 1.71 -10.84 -1.33
N ASN A 29 2.94 -10.35 -1.18
CA ASN A 29 3.30 -9.19 -0.40
C ASN A 29 3.43 -7.89 -1.22
N PHE A 30 3.19 -7.91 -2.53
CA PHE A 30 3.21 -6.71 -3.36
C PHE A 30 2.09 -5.75 -2.96
N GLN A 31 2.46 -4.54 -2.54
CA GLN A 31 1.50 -3.53 -2.10
C GLN A 31 1.28 -2.49 -3.19
N THR A 32 0.02 -2.10 -3.40
CA THR A 32 -0.37 -1.01 -4.32
C THR A 32 -0.33 0.38 -3.67
N SER A 33 0.12 0.44 -2.41
CA SER A 33 0.31 1.66 -1.63
C SER A 33 1.26 1.39 -0.47
N PHE A 34 1.82 2.45 0.12
CA PHE A 34 2.61 2.33 1.34
C PHE A 34 2.30 3.48 2.30
N GLN A 35 2.44 3.20 3.59
CA GLN A 35 2.20 4.17 4.65
C GLN A 35 3.51 4.78 5.15
N VAL A 36 3.48 6.08 5.44
CA VAL A 36 4.59 6.84 6.00
C VAL A 36 4.08 7.60 7.21
N GLU A 37 4.71 7.40 8.36
CA GLU A 37 4.40 8.12 9.58
C GLU A 37 5.28 9.37 9.69
N SER A 38 4.72 10.48 10.17
CA SER A 38 5.50 11.66 10.50
C SER A 38 6.41 11.40 11.70
N GLU A 39 7.43 12.21 11.89
CA GLU A 39 8.11 12.32 13.18
C GLU A 39 7.15 12.84 14.27
N THR A 40 7.43 12.48 15.53
CA THR A 40 6.75 13.09 16.69
C THR A 40 7.26 14.51 16.83
N ASN A 41 6.34 15.48 16.91
CA ASN A 41 6.68 16.88 17.05
C ASN A 41 6.56 17.38 18.50
N THR A 42 6.61 18.69 18.69
CA THR A 42 6.44 19.35 19.99
C THR A 42 5.05 19.21 20.60
N SER A 43 4.02 18.95 19.78
CA SER A 43 2.65 18.70 20.22
C SER A 43 2.43 17.26 20.72
N GLY A 44 3.38 16.35 20.43
CA GLY A 44 3.43 15.02 21.02
C GLY A 44 2.64 13.94 20.27
N HIS A 45 2.08 14.24 19.10
CA HIS A 45 1.38 13.27 18.24
C HIS A 45 2.08 13.10 16.89
N ARG A 46 1.55 12.17 16.07
CA ARG A 46 2.02 11.85 14.73
C ARG A 46 0.84 11.61 13.80
N HIS A 47 1.07 11.75 12.49
CA HIS A 47 0.10 11.40 11.46
C HIS A 47 0.68 10.45 10.44
N THR A 48 -0.17 9.57 9.92
CA THR A 48 0.15 8.64 8.84
C THR A 48 -0.35 9.19 7.51
N MET A 49 0.49 9.15 6.48
CA MET A 49 0.14 9.43 5.10
C MET A 49 0.18 8.13 4.31
N THR A 50 -0.80 7.89 3.42
CA THR A 50 -0.79 6.74 2.50
C THR A 50 -0.46 7.23 1.09
N VAL A 51 0.65 6.77 0.54
CA VAL A 51 1.09 7.04 -0.83
C VAL A 51 0.61 5.90 -1.72
N VAL A 52 -0.10 6.21 -2.81
CA VAL A 52 -0.63 5.21 -3.74
C VAL A 52 0.36 5.01 -4.89
N CYS A 53 0.61 3.76 -5.28
CA CYS A 53 1.59 3.46 -6.33
C CYS A 53 1.23 4.05 -7.69
N ALA A 54 -0.05 4.29 -7.96
CA ALA A 54 -0.52 4.94 -9.19
C ALA A 54 -0.01 6.39 -9.34
N ASP A 55 0.39 7.04 -8.24
CA ASP A 55 0.88 8.41 -8.24
C ASP A 55 2.38 8.50 -8.53
N ILE A 56 3.12 7.39 -8.42
CA ILE A 56 4.57 7.35 -8.61
C ILE A 56 4.93 7.67 -10.06
N GLY A 57 5.80 8.67 -10.26
CA GLY A 57 6.13 9.20 -11.59
C GLY A 57 5.01 10.02 -12.25
N GLY A 58 3.94 10.31 -11.51
CA GLY A 58 2.78 11.07 -11.97
C GLY A 58 2.92 12.59 -11.80
N SER A 59 1.77 13.27 -11.74
CA SER A 59 1.67 14.71 -11.45
C SER A 59 1.72 14.99 -9.94
N ASP A 60 1.73 16.26 -9.55
CA ASP A 60 1.63 16.66 -8.14
C ASP A 60 0.39 16.04 -7.47
N VAL A 61 0.57 15.46 -6.28
CA VAL A 61 -0.51 14.87 -5.48
C VAL A 61 -0.56 15.50 -4.10
N ARG A 62 -1.77 15.76 -3.62
CA ARG A 62 -2.02 16.27 -2.28
C ARG A 62 -2.68 15.18 -1.43
N TYR A 63 -1.92 14.63 -0.49
CA TYR A 63 -2.39 13.59 0.42
C TYR A 63 -2.99 14.19 1.68
N THR A 64 -4.11 13.62 2.12
CA THR A 64 -4.66 13.89 3.46
C THR A 64 -4.07 12.86 4.41
N THR A 65 -3.58 13.32 5.56
CA THR A 65 -3.05 12.41 6.58
C THR A 65 -4.16 11.80 7.44
N SER A 66 -3.82 10.80 8.24
CA SER A 66 -4.73 10.26 9.26
C SER A 66 -5.16 11.35 10.24
N GLU A 67 -6.38 11.20 10.78
CA GLU A 67 -6.84 12.00 11.90
C GLU A 67 -6.08 11.57 13.16
N SER A 68 -5.47 12.53 13.84
CA SER A 68 -4.71 12.33 15.07
C SER A 68 -4.78 13.62 15.87
N ALA A 69 -5.04 13.51 17.17
CA ALA A 69 -5.32 14.67 18.03
C ALA A 69 -6.36 15.63 17.42
N ASP A 70 -7.46 15.07 16.89
CA ASP A 70 -8.64 15.77 16.35
C ASP A 70 -8.39 16.65 15.10
N HIS A 71 -7.31 16.43 14.35
CA HIS A 71 -7.08 17.11 13.06
C HIS A 71 -6.27 16.26 12.06
N VAL A 72 -6.14 16.78 10.84
CA VAL A 72 -5.37 16.21 9.72
C VAL A 72 -4.45 17.27 9.11
N HIS A 73 -3.39 16.85 8.43
CA HIS A 73 -2.57 17.70 7.57
C HIS A 73 -2.78 17.35 6.10
N MET A 74 -2.42 18.32 5.25
CA MET A 74 -2.42 18.14 3.80
C MET A 74 -1.00 18.23 3.27
N VAL A 75 -0.44 17.11 2.82
CA VAL A 75 0.93 17.02 2.32
C VAL A 75 0.93 17.01 0.80
N THR A 76 1.50 18.02 0.17
CA THR A 76 1.73 18.01 -1.29
C THR A 76 3.07 17.35 -1.59
N VAL A 77 3.06 16.29 -2.38
CA VAL A 77 4.24 15.66 -2.98
C VAL A 77 4.24 15.98 -4.47
N THR A 78 5.30 16.62 -4.94
CA THR A 78 5.42 17.10 -6.32
C THR A 78 5.70 15.96 -7.29
N ALA A 79 5.44 16.16 -8.58
CA ALA A 79 5.76 15.23 -9.66
C ALA A 79 7.24 14.82 -9.66
N ALA A 80 8.14 15.78 -9.40
CA ALA A 80 9.57 15.52 -9.28
C ALA A 80 9.89 14.61 -8.07
N GLU A 81 9.26 14.87 -6.93
CA GLU A 81 9.41 14.03 -5.72
C GLU A 81 8.84 12.63 -5.92
N LEU A 82 7.69 12.48 -6.59
CA LEU A 82 7.10 11.18 -6.94
C LEU A 82 7.99 10.40 -7.91
N THR A 83 8.64 11.09 -8.85
CA THR A 83 9.65 10.49 -9.73
C THR A 83 10.88 10.04 -8.94
N MET A 84 11.37 10.85 -8.00
CA MET A 84 12.47 10.50 -7.11
C MET A 84 12.15 9.26 -6.27
N LEU A 85 10.95 9.18 -5.70
CA LEU A 85 10.47 8.00 -4.94
C LEU A 85 10.41 6.75 -5.83
N GLY A 86 9.95 6.89 -7.07
CA GLY A 86 9.96 5.80 -8.07
C GLY A 86 11.37 5.30 -8.39
N GLY A 87 12.35 6.20 -8.39
CA GLY A 87 13.78 5.88 -8.53
C GLY A 87 14.44 5.32 -7.26
N GLY A 88 13.70 5.15 -6.16
CA GLY A 88 14.21 4.64 -4.89
C GLY A 88 14.93 5.68 -4.02
N ALA A 89 14.82 6.96 -4.34
CA ALA A 89 15.36 8.04 -3.51
C ALA A 89 14.45 8.34 -2.32
N THR A 90 15.03 8.98 -1.30
CA THR A 90 14.31 9.48 -0.12
C THR A 90 13.82 10.90 -0.36
N VAL A 91 12.58 11.20 0.05
CA VAL A 91 12.00 12.55 0.01
C VAL A 91 11.62 12.99 1.41
N THR A 92 12.01 14.19 1.82
CA THR A 92 11.61 14.77 3.11
C THR A 92 10.53 15.83 2.89
N LYS A 93 9.39 15.70 3.55
CA LYS A 93 8.32 16.71 3.54
C LYS A 93 8.16 17.29 4.93
N THR A 94 8.21 18.61 5.04
CA THR A 94 7.90 19.32 6.28
C THR A 94 6.68 20.20 6.06
N ILE A 95 5.65 20.00 6.87
CA ILE A 95 4.42 20.80 6.87
C ILE A 95 4.34 21.55 8.19
N THR A 96 4.11 22.86 8.11
CA THR A 96 3.82 23.71 9.26
C THR A 96 2.47 24.37 9.02
N ASP A 97 1.46 23.87 9.71
CA ASP A 97 0.12 24.43 9.71
C ASP A 97 -0.55 24.15 11.07
N GLN A 98 -1.73 24.72 11.32
CA GLN A 98 -2.51 24.45 12.55
C GLN A 98 -1.71 24.61 13.87
N GLY A 99 -0.69 25.48 13.85
CA GLY A 99 0.10 25.84 15.02
C GLY A 99 1.29 24.93 15.33
N HIS A 100 1.59 23.91 14.53
CA HIS A 100 2.78 23.07 14.74
C HIS A 100 3.33 22.46 13.44
N THR A 101 4.46 21.76 13.54
CA THR A 101 5.18 21.21 12.40
C THR A 101 5.21 19.68 12.45
N HIS A 102 5.07 19.03 11.31
CA HIS A 102 5.36 17.61 11.13
C HIS A 102 6.34 17.43 9.97
N THR A 103 7.24 16.45 10.12
CA THR A 103 8.18 16.03 9.07
C THR A 103 7.94 14.57 8.72
N TRP A 104 7.84 14.25 7.44
CA TRP A 104 7.78 12.90 6.91
C TRP A 104 9.07 12.60 6.14
N ILE A 105 9.62 11.41 6.35
CA ILE A 105 10.71 10.86 5.57
C ILE A 105 10.12 9.74 4.71
N LEU A 106 9.87 10.05 3.44
CA LEU A 106 9.25 9.15 2.49
C LEU A 106 10.33 8.31 1.83
N MET A 107 10.18 6.99 1.95
CA MET A 107 10.97 6.01 1.24
C MET A 107 10.04 4.94 0.72
N LYS A 108 10.07 4.69 -0.58
CA LYS A 108 9.25 3.65 -1.21
C LYS A 108 9.79 2.27 -0.81
N PRO A 109 9.00 1.38 -0.20
CA PRO A 109 9.42 0.00 0.04
C PRO A 109 9.77 -0.73 -1.26
N SER A 110 10.67 -1.72 -1.21
CA SER A 110 10.97 -2.57 -2.36
C SER A 110 9.82 -3.52 -2.71
N THR A 111 8.89 -3.74 -1.78
CA THR A 111 7.69 -4.57 -1.94
C THR A 111 6.45 -3.77 -2.33
N ALA A 112 6.59 -2.45 -2.57
CA ALA A 112 5.49 -1.59 -2.98
C ALA A 112 5.91 -0.80 -4.21
N CYS A 113 5.07 -0.86 -5.26
CA CYS A 113 5.36 -0.32 -6.59
C CYS A 113 6.66 -0.91 -7.19
#